data_AF-A0A7W7CGY7-F1
#
_entry.id   AF-A0A7W7CGY7-F1
#
_cell.length_a   1.000
_cell.length_b   1.000
_cell.length_c   1.000
_cell.angle_alpha   90.00
_cell.angle_beta   90.00
_cell.angle_gamma   90.00
#
_symmetry.space_group_name_H-M   'P 1'
#
loop_
_entity.id
_entity.type
_entity.pdbx_description
1 polymer ?
#
loop_
_entity_poly.entity_id
_entity_poly.type
_entity_poly.pdbx_seq_one_letter_code
_entity_poly.pdbx_strand_id
1 'polypeptide(L)'
;MITVALNQNAVAALRGPGLRTTALPTEPLHASLHTAVIEPGLARLSGALVFAALAGSGIPAGPDLTGRECLANKLHLSYHLPVSTGVPDDGSELDVDEGDQRLLLRQGILLGFAVCELAANLPEPVPVRSIVSVSRSAGTFRFHQVRDGEQWLTEDLDGYRAERIATVDLRPAPAP
;
A
#
# COMPACT_ATOMS: atom_id res chain seq x y z
N MET A 1 -11.37 0.68 13.64
CA MET A 1 -10.86 -0.71 13.59
C MET A 1 -10.03 -0.87 12.33
N ILE A 2 -8.84 -1.47 12.44
CA ILE A 2 -8.01 -1.79 11.27
C ILE A 2 -8.25 -3.25 10.86
N THR A 3 -8.44 -3.51 9.58
CA THR A 3 -8.64 -4.86 9.02
C THR A 3 -7.69 -5.10 7.85
N VAL A 4 -7.29 -6.36 7.64
CA VAL A 4 -6.44 -6.75 6.50
C VAL A 4 -7.16 -7.78 5.66
N ALA A 5 -7.17 -7.60 4.34
CA ALA A 5 -7.58 -8.60 3.37
C ALA A 5 -6.40 -8.97 2.46
N LEU A 6 -6.30 -10.25 2.09
CA LEU A 6 -5.23 -10.80 1.28
C LEU A 6 -5.82 -11.68 0.19
N ASN A 7 -5.28 -11.63 -1.02
CA ASN A 7 -5.56 -12.66 -2.01
C ASN A 7 -4.72 -13.93 -1.74
N GLN A 8 -5.06 -15.06 -2.37
CA GLN A 8 -4.39 -16.35 -2.14
C GLN A 8 -2.89 -16.30 -2.45
N ASN A 9 -2.49 -15.51 -3.45
CA ASN A 9 -1.08 -15.31 -3.80
C ASN A 9 -0.31 -14.62 -2.66
N ALA A 10 -0.90 -13.59 -2.04
CA ALA A 10 -0.32 -12.89 -0.91
C ALA A 10 -0.27 -13.78 0.34
N VAL A 11 -1.33 -14.55 0.59
CA VAL A 11 -1.38 -15.55 1.67
C VAL A 11 -0.24 -16.57 1.53
N ALA A 12 -0.04 -17.12 0.33
CA ALA A 12 1.01 -18.10 0.05
C ALA A 12 2.41 -17.50 0.29
N ALA A 13 2.65 -16.29 -0.20
CA ALA A 13 3.94 -15.61 -0.05
C ALA A 13 4.27 -15.28 1.42
N LEU A 14 3.28 -14.87 2.21
CA LEU A 14 3.49 -14.55 3.62
C LEU A 14 3.77 -15.79 4.47
N ARG A 15 3.12 -16.93 4.18
CA ARG A 15 3.44 -18.22 4.83
C ARG A 15 4.92 -18.56 4.61
N GLY A 16 5.39 -18.47 3.38
CA GLY A 16 6.69 -19.01 3.01
C GLY A 16 6.70 -20.55 2.95
N PRO A 17 7.84 -21.16 2.58
CA PRO A 17 7.89 -22.59 2.29
C PRO A 17 7.63 -23.45 3.53
N GLY A 18 6.67 -24.38 3.43
CA GLY A 18 6.43 -25.41 4.46
C GLY A 18 5.59 -24.96 5.67
N LEU A 19 5.12 -23.71 5.72
CA LEU A 19 4.29 -23.21 6.83
C LEU A 19 2.79 -23.36 6.57
N ARG A 20 2.05 -23.83 7.59
CA ARG A 20 0.60 -24.09 7.51
C ARG A 20 -0.26 -22.85 7.75
N THR A 21 0.27 -21.84 8.44
CA THR A 21 -0.46 -20.65 8.88
C THR A 21 0.21 -19.38 8.37
N THR A 22 -0.60 -18.41 7.93
CA THR A 22 -0.14 -17.07 7.58
C THR A 22 -0.15 -16.20 8.83
N ALA A 23 0.95 -15.49 9.09
CA ALA A 23 0.99 -14.42 10.09
C ALA A 23 1.24 -13.09 9.38
N LEU A 24 0.60 -12.02 9.87
CA LEU A 24 0.90 -10.67 9.43
C LEU A 24 2.32 -10.28 9.89
N PRO A 25 3.02 -9.42 9.13
CA PRO A 25 4.33 -8.94 9.52
C PRO A 25 4.25 -8.16 10.85
N THR A 26 5.28 -8.29 11.68
CA THR A 26 5.41 -7.61 12.99
C THR A 26 6.80 -7.03 13.19
N GLU A 27 7.69 -7.18 12.21
CA GLU A 27 8.97 -6.49 12.19
C GLU A 27 8.78 -4.97 12.06
N PRO A 28 9.77 -4.17 12.45
CA PRO A 28 9.71 -2.74 12.24
C PRO A 28 9.56 -2.36 10.76
N LEU A 29 8.85 -1.26 10.50
CA LEU A 29 8.85 -0.61 9.20
C LEU A 29 10.27 -0.13 8.86
N HIS A 30 10.70 -0.34 7.62
CA HIS A 30 12.02 0.07 7.17
C HIS A 30 12.21 1.60 7.31
N ALA A 31 13.36 2.03 7.80
CA ALA A 31 13.63 3.43 8.13
C ALA A 31 13.43 4.39 6.94
N SER A 32 13.79 3.97 5.71
CA SER A 32 13.58 4.80 4.52
C SER A 32 12.09 5.08 4.26
N LEU A 33 11.21 4.11 4.49
CA LEU A 33 9.76 4.31 4.38
C LEU A 33 9.25 5.21 5.50
N HIS A 34 9.76 5.05 6.71
CA HIS A 34 9.41 5.91 7.84
C HIS A 34 9.74 7.38 7.55
N THR A 35 10.99 7.67 7.16
CA THR A 35 11.45 9.03 6.87
C THR A 35 10.77 9.64 5.64
N ALA A 36 10.54 8.86 4.58
CA ALA A 36 9.95 9.39 3.36
C ALA A 36 8.44 9.67 3.48
N VAL A 37 7.73 8.93 4.34
CA VAL A 37 6.26 8.86 4.31
C VAL A 37 5.63 9.17 5.66
N ILE A 38 6.14 8.56 6.73
CA ILE A 38 5.52 8.62 8.05
C ILE A 38 5.87 9.91 8.79
N GLU A 39 7.15 10.30 8.80
CA GLU A 39 7.59 11.54 9.44
C GLU A 39 6.91 12.80 8.86
N PRO A 40 6.74 12.94 7.52
CA PRO A 40 6.01 14.06 6.96
C PRO A 40 4.51 14.02 7.27
N GLY A 41 3.94 12.83 7.46
CA GLY A 41 2.53 12.62 7.75
C GLY A 41 1.61 12.78 6.53
N LEU A 42 0.34 13.09 6.79
CA LEU A 42 -0.71 13.25 5.79
C LEU A 42 -1.15 14.72 5.68
N ALA A 43 -1.54 15.13 4.49
CA ALA A 43 -2.05 16.48 4.20
C ALA A 43 -3.31 16.43 3.34
N ARG A 44 -4.08 17.53 3.35
CA ARG A 44 -5.21 17.73 2.45
C ARG A 44 -4.80 18.65 1.30
N LEU A 45 -5.03 18.21 0.07
CA LEU A 45 -4.76 18.99 -1.13
C LEU A 45 -5.96 18.93 -2.10
N SER A 46 -6.67 20.05 -2.22
CA SER A 46 -7.85 20.18 -3.11
C SER A 46 -8.85 19.02 -2.92
N GLY A 47 -9.21 18.75 -1.66
CA GLY A 47 -10.12 17.69 -1.24
C GLY A 47 -9.50 16.29 -1.05
N ALA A 48 -8.38 16.01 -1.71
CA ALA A 48 -7.70 14.72 -1.61
C ALA A 48 -6.85 14.60 -0.34
N LEU A 49 -6.84 13.43 0.29
CA LEU A 49 -5.89 13.06 1.34
C LEU A 49 -4.62 12.51 0.69
N VAL A 50 -3.48 13.16 0.93
CA VAL A 50 -2.21 12.81 0.31
C VAL A 50 -1.09 12.66 1.33
N PHE A 51 -0.01 11.97 0.96
CA PHE A 51 1.24 12.09 1.70
C PHE A 51 1.73 13.54 1.70
N ALA A 52 2.07 14.07 2.88
CA ALA A 52 2.48 15.46 3.01
C ALA A 52 3.77 15.77 2.22
N ALA A 53 4.69 14.80 2.12
CA ALA A 53 5.90 14.92 1.30
C ALA A 53 5.60 15.10 -0.21
N LEU A 54 4.40 14.72 -0.66
CA LEU A 54 3.95 14.84 -2.05
C LEU A 54 2.99 16.01 -2.25
N ALA A 55 2.69 16.78 -1.20
CA ALA A 55 1.83 17.96 -1.26
C ALA A 55 2.52 19.04 -2.12
N GLY A 56 1.99 19.27 -3.33
CA GLY A 56 2.54 20.22 -4.31
C GLY A 56 2.95 19.59 -5.64
N SER A 57 2.87 18.27 -5.80
CA SER A 57 3.16 17.53 -7.04
C SER A 57 2.20 17.81 -8.22
N GLY A 58 1.31 18.80 -8.13
CA GLY A 58 0.49 19.25 -9.24
C GLY A 58 -0.60 18.25 -9.66
N ILE A 59 -1.21 17.54 -8.72
CA ILE A 59 -2.33 16.63 -9.01
C ILE A 59 -3.51 17.45 -9.56
N PRO A 60 -3.96 17.21 -10.81
CA PRO A 60 -5.05 17.96 -11.40
C PRO A 60 -6.32 17.87 -10.55
N ALA A 61 -7.07 18.97 -10.47
CA ALA A 61 -8.38 18.97 -9.82
C ALA A 61 -9.37 18.14 -10.64
N GLY A 62 -10.30 17.47 -9.95
CA GLY A 62 -11.31 16.65 -10.59
C GLY A 62 -12.22 15.97 -9.56
N PRO A 63 -13.40 15.50 -10.01
CA PRO A 63 -14.42 14.92 -9.12
C PRO A 63 -14.05 13.53 -8.60
N ASP A 64 -13.23 12.76 -9.32
CA ASP A 64 -12.76 11.44 -8.89
C ASP A 64 -11.64 11.57 -7.85
N LEU A 65 -12.02 11.63 -6.58
CA LEU A 65 -11.06 11.78 -5.49
C LEU A 65 -10.28 10.49 -5.23
N THR A 66 -10.92 9.32 -5.30
CA THR A 66 -10.22 8.03 -5.14
C THR A 66 -9.13 7.84 -6.20
N GLY A 67 -9.41 8.10 -7.48
CA GLY A 67 -8.41 7.98 -8.52
C GLY A 67 -7.26 8.97 -8.36
N ARG A 68 -7.57 10.22 -7.96
CA ARG A 68 -6.56 11.24 -7.67
C ARG A 68 -5.67 10.85 -6.49
N GLU A 69 -6.24 10.35 -5.41
CA GLU A 69 -5.49 9.87 -4.24
C GLU A 69 -4.63 8.65 -4.59
N CYS A 70 -5.18 7.67 -5.33
CA CYS A 70 -4.42 6.51 -5.79
C CYS A 70 -3.26 6.88 -6.72
N LEU A 71 -3.38 7.95 -7.51
CA LEU A 71 -2.29 8.48 -8.34
C LEU A 71 -1.24 9.20 -7.49
N ALA A 72 -1.70 10.11 -6.61
CA ALA A 72 -0.87 10.92 -5.75
C ALA A 72 -0.07 10.11 -4.73
N ASN A 73 -0.72 9.10 -4.14
CA ASN A 73 -0.19 8.32 -3.03
C ASN A 73 0.46 7.03 -3.48
N LYS A 74 0.90 6.96 -4.74
CA LYS A 74 1.60 5.81 -5.29
C LYS A 74 3.08 5.86 -4.92
N LEU A 75 3.56 4.81 -4.27
CA LEU A 75 4.97 4.59 -4.00
C LEU A 75 5.44 3.31 -4.68
N HIS A 76 6.62 3.36 -5.28
CA HIS A 76 7.36 2.15 -5.67
C HIS A 76 8.21 1.73 -4.47
N LEU A 77 7.83 0.62 -3.84
CA LEU A 77 8.47 0.16 -2.59
C LEU A 77 9.95 -0.17 -2.78
N SER A 78 10.33 -0.59 -3.99
CA SER A 78 11.72 -0.86 -4.37
C SER A 78 12.65 0.35 -4.27
N TYR A 79 12.13 1.58 -4.29
CA TYR A 79 12.94 2.79 -4.12
C TYR A 79 13.36 3.03 -2.66
N HIS A 80 12.78 2.30 -1.71
CA HIS A 80 13.00 2.47 -0.27
C HIS A 80 13.51 1.21 0.42
N LEU A 81 13.49 0.07 -0.25
CA LEU A 81 13.85 -1.23 0.31
C LEU A 81 15.09 -1.78 -0.40
N PRO A 82 15.93 -2.56 0.30
CA PRO A 82 17.13 -3.15 -0.27
C PRO A 82 16.76 -4.36 -1.15
N VAL A 83 16.12 -4.10 -2.29
CA VAL A 83 15.79 -5.12 -3.28
C VAL A 83 16.86 -5.16 -4.38
N SER A 84 17.15 -6.34 -4.86
CA SER A 84 17.99 -6.65 -6.01
C SER A 84 17.25 -6.25 -7.30
N THR A 85 17.10 -4.94 -7.57
CA THR A 85 16.57 -4.49 -8.86
C THR A 85 17.65 -4.62 -9.94
N GLY A 86 17.86 -5.83 -10.45
CA GLY A 86 18.64 -6.03 -11.67
C GLY A 86 17.78 -5.66 -12.87
N VAL A 87 18.01 -4.50 -13.49
CA VAL A 87 17.52 -4.30 -14.86
C VAL A 87 18.23 -5.36 -15.71
N PRO A 88 17.52 -6.27 -16.37
CA PRO A 88 18.18 -7.27 -17.20
C PRO A 88 18.94 -6.58 -18.33
N ASP A 89 20.22 -6.93 -18.50
CA ASP A 89 21.07 -6.36 -19.57
C ASP A 89 20.54 -6.67 -20.98
N ASP A 90 19.64 -7.65 -21.10
CA ASP A 90 19.02 -8.11 -22.34
C ASP A 90 17.72 -7.38 -22.71
N GLY A 91 17.28 -6.41 -21.89
CA GLY A 91 16.05 -5.65 -22.11
C GLY A 91 14.76 -6.41 -21.80
N SER A 92 14.85 -7.57 -21.13
CA SER A 92 13.67 -8.29 -20.62
C SER A 92 13.00 -7.54 -19.46
N GLU A 93 11.76 -7.92 -19.14
CA GLU A 93 11.05 -7.36 -17.99
C GLU A 93 11.80 -7.69 -16.69
N LEU A 94 11.83 -6.71 -15.78
CA LEU A 94 12.39 -6.89 -14.44
C LEU A 94 11.73 -8.12 -13.77
N ASP A 95 12.56 -9.04 -13.28
CA ASP A 95 12.11 -10.22 -12.53
C ASP A 95 12.62 -10.12 -11.09
N VAL A 96 11.84 -9.44 -10.26
CA VAL A 96 12.07 -9.31 -8.81
C VAL A 96 12.04 -10.71 -8.21
N ASP A 97 13.08 -11.11 -7.48
CA ASP A 97 13.13 -12.46 -6.91
C ASP A 97 12.04 -12.68 -5.85
N GLU A 98 11.76 -13.94 -5.53
CA GLU A 98 10.67 -14.28 -4.60
C GLU A 98 10.89 -13.74 -3.17
N GLY A 99 12.15 -13.69 -2.71
CA GLY A 99 12.51 -13.14 -1.42
C GLY A 99 12.23 -11.63 -1.36
N ASP A 100 12.61 -10.91 -2.41
CA ASP A 100 12.34 -9.48 -2.55
C ASP A 100 10.85 -9.19 -2.72
N GLN A 101 10.13 -9.98 -3.51
CA GLN A 101 8.67 -9.88 -3.61
C GLN A 101 8.01 -10.06 -2.22
N ARG A 102 8.52 -11.00 -1.40
CA ARG A 102 8.05 -11.20 -0.03
C ARG A 102 8.40 -10.00 0.87
N LEU A 103 9.59 -9.44 0.76
CA LEU A 103 10.01 -8.24 1.50
C LEU A 103 9.10 -7.05 1.18
N LEU A 104 8.87 -6.79 -0.12
CA LEU A 104 7.99 -5.73 -0.61
C LEU A 104 6.57 -5.88 -0.04
N LEU A 105 6.00 -7.10 -0.09
CA LEU A 105 4.66 -7.35 0.43
C LEU A 105 4.58 -7.08 1.93
N ARG A 106 5.55 -7.58 2.71
CA ARG A 106 5.57 -7.41 4.17
C ARG A 106 5.70 -5.94 4.57
N GLN A 107 6.66 -5.23 3.99
CA GLN A 107 6.90 -3.82 4.28
C GLN A 107 5.75 -2.93 3.77
N GLY A 108 5.12 -3.27 2.65
CA GLY A 108 3.90 -2.61 2.19
C GLY A 108 2.73 -2.76 3.16
N ILE A 109 2.53 -3.95 3.76
CA ILE A 109 1.48 -4.17 4.77
C ILE A 109 1.77 -3.35 6.04
N LEU A 110 3.02 -3.36 6.52
CA LEU A 110 3.44 -2.53 7.66
C LEU A 110 3.23 -1.04 7.40
N LEU A 111 3.54 -0.58 6.18
CA LEU A 111 3.26 0.80 5.78
C LEU A 111 1.76 1.10 5.80
N GLY A 112 0.92 0.13 5.39
CA GLY A 112 -0.54 0.25 5.47
C GLY A 112 -1.05 0.44 6.89
N PHE A 113 -0.48 -0.29 7.87
CA PHE A 113 -0.79 -0.07 9.29
C PHE A 113 -0.40 1.34 9.74
N ALA A 114 0.82 1.79 9.42
CA ALA A 114 1.29 3.12 9.79
C ALA A 114 0.44 4.24 9.16
N VAL A 115 -0.01 4.08 7.91
CA VAL A 115 -0.94 5.04 7.27
C VAL A 115 -2.31 5.04 7.94
N CYS A 116 -2.84 3.87 8.34
CA CYS A 116 -4.06 3.80 9.11
C CYS A 116 -3.92 4.51 10.47
N GLU A 117 -2.78 4.36 11.14
CA GLU A 117 -2.51 5.06 12.40
C GLU A 117 -2.43 6.58 12.20
N LEU A 118 -1.78 7.06 11.14
CA LEU A 118 -1.77 8.48 10.80
C LEU A 118 -3.19 9.01 10.55
N ALA A 119 -3.98 8.28 9.75
CA ALA A 119 -5.35 8.68 9.42
C ALA A 119 -6.28 8.66 10.65
N ALA A 120 -6.08 7.70 11.57
CA ALA A 120 -6.85 7.62 12.81
C ALA A 120 -6.53 8.75 13.80
N ASN A 121 -5.34 9.34 13.71
CA ASN A 121 -4.87 10.41 14.59
C ASN A 121 -5.02 11.82 13.99
N LEU A 122 -5.66 11.96 12.83
CA LEU A 122 -6.04 13.26 12.29
C LEU A 122 -7.05 13.95 13.22
N PRO A 123 -7.12 15.30 13.23
CA PRO A 123 -8.14 16.03 14.00
C PRO A 123 -9.57 15.57 13.70
N GLU A 124 -9.81 15.19 12.44
CA GLU A 124 -10.99 14.47 12.00
C GLU A 124 -10.53 13.12 11.41
N PRO A 125 -10.65 12.01 12.16
CA PRO A 125 -10.27 10.69 11.67
C PRO A 125 -11.07 10.29 10.45
N VAL A 126 -10.40 9.76 9.43
CA VAL A 126 -11.04 9.37 8.16
C VAL A 126 -10.78 7.91 7.81
N PRO A 127 -11.76 7.21 7.23
CA PRO A 127 -11.52 5.86 6.72
C PRO A 127 -10.52 5.90 5.58
N VAL A 128 -9.55 4.99 5.59
CA VAL A 128 -8.59 4.85 4.50
C VAL A 128 -8.43 3.40 4.11
N ARG A 129 -8.10 3.18 2.85
CA ARG A 129 -7.69 1.88 2.31
C ARG A 129 -6.28 2.02 1.76
N SER A 130 -5.35 1.28 2.34
CA SER A 130 -4.04 1.05 1.77
C SER A 130 -4.06 -0.20 0.91
N ILE A 131 -3.38 -0.16 -0.23
CA ILE A 131 -3.30 -1.23 -1.20
C ILE A 131 -1.83 -1.54 -1.46
N VAL A 132 -1.46 -2.79 -1.26
CA VAL A 132 -0.16 -3.34 -1.61
C VAL A 132 -0.35 -4.28 -2.78
N SER A 133 0.37 -4.01 -3.87
CA SER A 133 0.42 -4.89 -5.04
C SER A 133 1.86 -5.26 -5.29
N VAL A 134 2.14 -6.57 -5.33
CA VAL A 134 3.47 -7.10 -5.67
C VAL A 134 3.34 -8.15 -6.76
N SER A 135 3.97 -7.87 -7.90
CA SER A 135 4.15 -8.78 -9.02
C SER A 135 5.63 -9.16 -9.16
N ARG A 136 5.94 -9.93 -10.20
CA ARG A 136 7.32 -10.20 -10.61
C ARG A 136 8.04 -8.95 -11.10
N SER A 137 7.31 -7.92 -11.56
CA SER A 137 7.91 -6.72 -12.15
C SER A 137 7.98 -5.52 -11.21
N ALA A 138 7.16 -5.46 -10.16
CA ALA A 138 7.18 -4.35 -9.22
C ALA A 138 6.48 -4.66 -7.89
N GLY A 139 6.84 -3.90 -6.85
CA GLY A 139 6.05 -3.73 -5.63
C GLY A 139 5.58 -2.29 -5.51
N THR A 140 4.27 -2.07 -5.48
CA THR A 140 3.68 -0.74 -5.30
C THR A 140 2.79 -0.67 -4.07
N PHE A 141 2.81 0.49 -3.43
CA PHE A 141 1.89 0.88 -2.38
C PHE A 141 1.03 2.04 -2.87
N ARG A 142 -0.25 2.03 -2.52
CA ARG A 142 -1.18 3.15 -2.72
C ARG A 142 -2.04 3.30 -1.47
N PHE A 143 -2.60 4.48 -1.25
CA PHE A 143 -3.76 4.61 -0.38
C PHE A 143 -4.72 5.68 -0.88
N HIS A 144 -5.98 5.54 -0.48
CA HIS A 144 -7.02 6.53 -0.70
C HIS A 144 -7.96 6.58 0.51
N GLN A 145 -8.71 7.67 0.64
CA GLN A 145 -9.82 7.74 1.57
C GLN A 145 -10.98 6.88 1.04
N VAL A 146 -11.63 6.12 1.92
CA VAL A 146 -12.82 5.35 1.54
C VAL A 146 -14.02 6.29 1.52
N ARG A 147 -14.81 6.22 0.45
CA ARG A 147 -16.03 7.00 0.25
C ARG A 147 -17.12 6.08 -0.29
N ASP A 148 -18.37 6.40 0.00
CA ASP A 148 -19.50 5.67 -0.54
C ASP A 148 -19.55 5.85 -2.07
N GLY A 149 -19.69 4.74 -2.79
CA GLY A 149 -19.79 4.74 -4.26
C GLY A 149 -18.46 4.88 -5.02
N GLU A 150 -17.33 5.05 -4.33
CA GLU A 150 -16.00 5.07 -4.96
C GLU A 150 -15.24 3.78 -4.65
N GLN A 151 -14.63 3.19 -5.68
CA GLN A 151 -13.89 1.94 -5.56
C GLN A 151 -12.70 1.90 -6.51
N TRP A 152 -11.56 1.43 -6.02
CA TRP A 152 -10.34 1.25 -6.83
C TRP A 152 -10.06 -0.20 -7.23
N LEU A 153 -10.29 -1.14 -6.31
CA LEU A 153 -10.09 -2.57 -6.54
C LEU A 153 -11.42 -3.27 -6.73
N THR A 154 -11.46 -4.36 -7.49
CA THR A 154 -12.60 -5.28 -7.48
C THR A 154 -12.83 -5.84 -6.07
N GLU A 155 -14.07 -6.23 -5.76
CA GLU A 155 -14.37 -6.88 -4.48
C GLU A 155 -13.65 -8.23 -4.33
N ASP A 156 -13.54 -8.96 -5.45
CA ASP A 156 -12.76 -10.18 -5.55
C ASP A 156 -11.28 -9.86 -5.78
N LEU A 157 -10.47 -9.97 -4.71
CA LEU A 157 -9.01 -9.78 -4.80
C LEU A 157 -8.30 -10.97 -5.47
N ASP A 158 -8.90 -12.15 -5.52
CA ASP A 158 -8.34 -13.32 -6.20
C ASP A 158 -8.45 -13.21 -7.73
N GLY A 159 -9.25 -12.26 -8.23
CA GLY A 159 -9.26 -11.84 -9.63
C GLY A 159 -7.90 -11.33 -10.14
N TYR A 160 -7.05 -10.81 -9.25
CA TYR A 160 -5.70 -10.33 -9.57
C TYR A 160 -4.67 -11.47 -9.62
N ARG A 161 -4.80 -12.33 -10.64
CA ARG A 161 -4.06 -13.60 -10.75
C ARG A 161 -2.54 -13.47 -10.82
N ALA A 162 -2.03 -12.36 -11.35
CA ALA A 162 -0.59 -12.12 -11.55
C ALA A 162 0.07 -11.38 -10.37
N GLU A 163 -0.71 -11.00 -9.36
CA GLU A 163 -0.25 -10.13 -8.29
C GLU A 163 -0.53 -10.76 -6.92
N ARG A 164 0.33 -10.43 -5.95
CA ARG A 164 0.06 -10.59 -4.53
C ARG A 164 -0.57 -9.28 -4.07
N ILE A 165 -1.85 -9.34 -3.70
CA ILE A 165 -2.61 -8.18 -3.27
C ILE A 165 -2.89 -8.27 -1.77
N ALA A 166 -2.63 -7.17 -1.07
CA ALA A 166 -3.11 -6.95 0.28
C ALA A 166 -3.82 -5.60 0.39
N THR A 167 -4.89 -5.53 1.16
CA THR A 167 -5.46 -4.26 1.63
C THR A 167 -5.33 -4.15 3.14
N VAL A 168 -5.02 -2.95 3.62
CA VAL A 168 -5.07 -2.59 5.04
C VAL A 168 -6.05 -1.43 5.15
N ASP A 169 -7.19 -1.68 5.79
CA ASP A 169 -8.31 -0.75 5.84
C ASP A 169 -8.48 -0.22 7.25
N LEU A 170 -8.54 1.10 7.40
CA LEU A 170 -9.10 1.76 8.57
C LEU A 170 -10.57 2.03 8.32
N ARG A 171 -11.43 1.46 9.17
CA ARG A 171 -12.83 1.88 9.30
C ARG A 171 -13.00 2.63 10.62
N PRO A 172 -13.52 3.88 10.62
CA PRO A 172 -13.94 4.56 11.84
C PRO A 172 -14.87 3.64 12.63
N ALA A 173 -14.79 3.71 13.96
CA ALA A 173 -15.85 3.13 14.76
C ALA A 173 -17.17 3.82 14.35
N PRO A 174 -18.30 3.09 14.26
CA PRO A 174 -19.58 3.76 14.11
C PRO A 174 -19.72 4.79 15.24
N ALA A 175 -20.21 5.98 14.89
CA ALA A 175 -20.51 6.99 15.90
C ALA A 175 -21.46 6.39 16.96
N PRO A 176 -21.25 6.65 18.25
CA PRO A 176 -22.11 6.13 19.32
C PRO A 176 -23.55 6.63 19.22
#